data_AF-A0A1B8DLJ0-F1
#
_entry.id   AF-A0A1B8DLJ0-F1
#
_cell.length_a   1.000
_cell.length_b   1.000
_cell.length_c   1.000
_cell.angle_alpha   90.00
_cell.angle_beta   90.00
_cell.angle_gamma   90.00
#
_symmetry.space_group_name_H-M   'P 1'
#
loop_
_entity.id
_entity.type
_entity.pdbx_description
1 polymer ?
#
loop_
_entity_poly.entity_id
_entity_poly.type
_entity_poly.pdbx_seq_one_letter_code
_entity_poly.pdbx_strand_id
1 'polypeptide(L)'
;MVPTALQRFYTSQGSQVDGDSAEFSMSLLAMLGSAITREKWLRCHLPTLMNPALSDIDAGRPNLTMASCRFVLFATCGLPPHHLRFAEPGKSEGPSKAEAWIMSEIEILNGGGEVADIDYHKQRSDDQEAILLRSVFSGAEDFVLRFLERVFQFASQAFGDHFDADENSERDMAQRDILAAAEACFMSLSPRMLGKAMTLLSQRLLSEPIPKARDIIKSLVDYAVRANPKKGVEIFVPRLVESIRKEVEERWSETRADRYNLLSEDGGL
;
A
#
# COMPACT_ATOMS: atom_id res chain seq x y z
N MET A 1 15.48 14.07 -17.61
CA MET A 1 14.48 14.38 -16.56
C MET A 1 14.33 13.27 -15.53
N VAL A 2 14.11 12.00 -15.91
CA VAL A 2 13.96 10.89 -14.94
C VAL A 2 15.20 10.68 -14.05
N PRO A 3 16.44 10.66 -14.56
CA PRO A 3 17.61 10.46 -13.69
C PRO A 3 17.76 11.56 -12.62
N THR A 4 17.46 12.81 -12.98
CA THR A 4 17.46 13.94 -12.03
C THR A 4 16.41 13.78 -10.94
N ALA A 5 15.22 13.25 -11.29
CA ALA A 5 14.18 12.96 -10.31
C ALA A 5 14.60 11.84 -9.35
N LEU A 6 15.22 10.77 -9.87
CA LEU A 6 15.75 9.68 -9.07
C LEU A 6 16.83 10.17 -8.10
N GLN A 7 17.79 10.96 -8.60
CA GLN A 7 18.84 11.55 -7.76
C GLN A 7 18.24 12.37 -6.61
N ARG A 8 17.31 13.30 -6.91
CA ARG A 8 16.63 14.11 -5.90
C ARG A 8 15.90 13.25 -4.87
N PHE A 9 15.18 12.22 -5.32
CA PHE A 9 14.50 11.32 -4.43
C PHE A 9 15.48 10.60 -3.49
N TYR A 10 16.52 9.95 -4.02
CA TYR A 10 17.50 9.24 -3.20
C TYR A 10 18.23 10.17 -2.22
N THR A 11 18.55 11.40 -2.61
CA THR A 11 19.13 12.40 -1.70
C THR A 11 18.16 12.81 -0.60
N SER A 12 16.89 13.06 -0.94
CA SER A 12 15.86 13.47 0.04
C SER A 12 15.59 12.39 1.10
N GLN A 13 15.66 11.11 0.73
CA GLN A 13 15.46 9.99 1.66
C GLN A 13 16.61 9.84 2.68
N GLY A 14 17.81 10.34 2.37
CA GLY A 14 18.94 10.38 3.30
C GLY A 14 18.91 11.57 4.26
N SER A 15 18.08 12.60 3.97
CA SER A 15 17.96 13.81 4.78
C SER A 15 16.66 13.80 5.57
N GLN A 16 16.71 13.37 6.84
CA GLN A 16 15.55 13.28 7.74
C GLN A 16 14.94 14.65 8.16
N VAL A 17 15.37 15.75 7.53
CA VAL A 17 15.20 17.13 8.04
C VAL A 17 14.14 17.95 7.27
N ASP A 18 13.84 17.61 6.00
CA ASP A 18 12.97 18.45 5.16
C ASP A 18 11.72 17.70 4.63
N GLY A 19 10.59 17.87 5.32
CA GLY A 19 9.28 17.32 4.90
C GLY A 19 8.84 17.78 3.51
N ASP A 20 9.07 19.06 3.19
CA ASP A 20 8.74 19.65 1.88
C ASP A 20 9.57 19.03 0.73
N SER A 21 10.80 18.61 1.03
CA SER A 21 11.69 17.94 0.06
C SER A 21 11.17 16.55 -0.29
N ALA A 22 10.66 15.81 0.70
CA ALA A 22 10.03 14.51 0.50
C ALA A 22 8.73 14.61 -0.30
N GLU A 23 7.87 15.60 -0.02
CA GLU A 23 6.64 15.83 -0.78
C GLU A 23 6.92 16.19 -2.24
N PHE A 24 7.87 17.10 -2.48
CA PHE A 24 8.25 17.46 -3.83
C PHE A 24 8.85 16.27 -4.60
N SER A 25 9.75 15.50 -3.98
CA SER A 25 10.38 14.36 -4.64
C SER A 25 9.38 13.24 -4.96
N MET A 26 8.45 12.95 -4.05
CA MET A 26 7.38 11.98 -4.27
C MET A 26 6.41 12.44 -5.35
N SER A 27 6.04 13.74 -5.38
CA SER A 27 5.21 14.31 -6.43
C SER A 27 5.87 14.19 -7.81
N LEU A 28 7.19 14.41 -7.88
CA LEU A 28 7.96 14.25 -9.11
C LEU A 28 8.01 12.78 -9.57
N LEU A 29 8.19 11.84 -8.64
CA LEU A 29 8.09 10.41 -8.96
C LEU A 29 6.70 10.02 -9.45
N ALA A 30 5.64 10.53 -8.83
CA ALA A 30 4.27 10.27 -9.26
C ALA A 30 4.02 10.76 -10.70
N MET A 31 4.51 11.96 -11.06
CA MET A 31 4.44 12.49 -12.43
C MET A 31 5.23 11.64 -13.44
N LEU A 32 6.36 11.09 -13.03
CA LEU A 32 7.25 10.30 -13.89
C LEU A 32 6.98 8.79 -13.83
N GLY A 33 6.01 8.34 -13.03
CA GLY A 33 5.75 6.94 -12.75
C GLY A 33 5.52 6.10 -14.02
N SER A 34 4.82 6.63 -15.02
CA SER A 34 4.63 5.95 -16.31
C SER A 34 5.95 5.71 -17.06
N ALA A 35 6.87 6.69 -17.05
CA ALA A 35 8.19 6.52 -17.67
C ALA A 35 9.03 5.52 -16.87
N ILE A 36 9.07 5.65 -15.55
CA ILE A 36 9.84 4.76 -14.67
C ILE A 36 9.39 3.29 -14.84
N THR A 37 8.08 3.06 -14.96
CA THR A 37 7.53 1.69 -15.06
C THR A 37 7.74 1.03 -16.43
N ARG A 38 7.83 1.82 -17.50
CA ARG A 38 7.88 1.31 -18.88
C ARG A 38 9.30 1.25 -19.44
N GLU A 39 10.14 2.18 -19.06
CA GLU A 39 11.49 2.30 -19.61
C GLU A 39 12.41 1.21 -19.05
N LYS A 40 13.26 0.70 -19.94
CA LYS A 40 14.27 -0.30 -19.62
C LYS A 40 15.19 0.23 -18.52
N TRP A 41 15.54 -0.64 -17.57
CA TRP A 41 16.37 -0.39 -16.40
C TRP A 41 15.79 0.57 -15.36
N LEU A 42 15.02 1.58 -15.77
CA LEU A 42 14.36 2.49 -14.84
C LEU A 42 13.36 1.75 -13.93
N ARG A 43 12.68 0.74 -14.46
CA ARG A 43 11.76 -0.12 -13.69
C ARG A 43 12.44 -0.95 -12.61
N CYS A 44 13.76 -1.15 -12.67
CA CYS A 44 14.51 -1.84 -11.62
C CYS A 44 14.57 -1.02 -10.32
N HIS A 45 14.36 0.30 -10.39
CA HIS A 45 14.26 1.14 -9.20
C HIS A 45 12.92 0.98 -8.46
N LEU A 46 11.86 0.49 -9.12
CA LEU A 46 10.50 0.50 -8.58
C LEU A 46 10.40 -0.06 -7.15
N PRO A 47 10.93 -1.26 -6.83
CA PRO A 47 10.77 -1.80 -5.47
C PRO A 47 11.42 -0.93 -4.39
N THR A 48 12.55 -0.29 -4.70
CA THR A 48 13.23 0.65 -3.80
C THR A 48 12.43 1.93 -3.63
N LEU A 49 11.86 2.48 -4.70
CA LEU A 49 11.04 3.70 -4.67
C LEU A 49 9.68 3.48 -3.98
N MET A 50 9.13 2.27 -4.10
CA MET A 50 7.82 1.90 -3.56
C MET A 50 7.84 1.82 -2.02
N ASN A 51 8.96 1.43 -1.40
CA ASN A 51 9.04 1.29 0.06
C ASN A 51 8.83 2.62 0.82
N PRO A 52 9.51 3.73 0.47
CA PRO A 52 9.22 5.04 1.04
C PRO A 52 7.80 5.51 0.76
N ALA A 53 7.29 5.29 -0.46
CA ALA A 53 5.93 5.65 -0.81
C ALA A 53 4.86 5.01 0.10
N LEU A 54 5.13 3.82 0.67
CA LEU A 54 4.25 3.25 1.71
C LEU A 54 4.32 3.98 3.04
N SER A 55 5.51 4.38 3.46
CA SER A 55 5.74 5.08 4.73
C SER A 55 5.16 6.50 4.71
N ASP A 56 4.97 7.05 3.52
CA ASP A 56 4.47 8.40 3.29
C ASP A 56 2.94 8.51 3.23
N ILE A 57 2.22 7.37 3.26
CA ILE A 57 0.75 7.34 3.40
C ILE A 57 0.38 7.71 4.84
N ASP A 58 -0.17 8.90 5.02
CA ASP A 58 -0.55 9.47 6.32
C ASP A 58 -1.71 10.48 6.18
N ALA A 59 -2.71 10.38 7.06
CA ALA A 59 -3.90 11.23 6.98
C ALA A 59 -3.64 12.71 7.29
N GLY A 60 -2.58 13.02 8.05
CA GLY A 60 -2.14 14.40 8.32
C GLY A 60 -1.34 15.02 7.18
N ARG A 61 -1.02 14.26 6.12
CA ARG A 61 -0.29 14.73 4.93
C ARG A 61 -0.99 14.29 3.64
N PRO A 62 -2.17 14.87 3.32
CA PRO A 62 -2.99 14.42 2.19
C PRO A 62 -2.29 14.56 0.83
N ASN A 63 -1.51 15.62 0.61
CA ASN A 63 -0.78 15.83 -0.66
C ASN A 63 0.28 14.77 -0.90
N LEU A 64 1.10 14.49 0.11
CA LEU A 64 2.09 13.42 0.07
C LEU A 64 1.43 12.03 -0.09
N THR A 65 0.30 11.79 0.58
CA THR A 65 -0.50 10.57 0.43
C THR A 65 -1.01 10.40 -1.01
N MET A 66 -1.55 11.46 -1.62
CA MET A 66 -1.99 11.45 -3.02
C MET A 66 -0.83 11.11 -3.97
N ALA A 67 0.31 11.78 -3.82
CA ALA A 67 1.49 11.52 -4.64
C ALA A 67 1.95 10.06 -4.52
N SER A 68 2.03 9.56 -3.29
CA SER A 68 2.39 8.17 -2.99
C SER A 68 1.43 7.18 -3.63
N CYS A 69 0.11 7.38 -3.48
CA CYS A 69 -0.89 6.48 -4.03
C CYS A 69 -0.92 6.49 -5.56
N ARG A 70 -0.75 7.66 -6.20
CA ARG A 70 -0.61 7.75 -7.66
C ARG A 70 0.61 6.99 -8.16
N PHE A 71 1.74 7.10 -7.46
CA PHE A 71 2.93 6.32 -7.80
C PHE A 71 2.71 4.81 -7.64
N VAL A 72 2.08 4.36 -6.55
CA VAL A 72 1.70 2.95 -6.35
C VAL A 72 0.75 2.47 -7.44
N LEU A 73 -0.21 3.30 -7.87
CA LEU A 73 -1.11 2.98 -8.97
C LEU A 73 -0.33 2.77 -10.29
N PHE A 74 0.63 3.64 -10.61
CA PHE A 74 1.50 3.42 -11.77
C PHE A 74 2.32 2.16 -11.64
N ALA A 75 2.92 1.92 -10.48
CA ALA A 75 3.72 0.72 -10.24
C ALA A 75 2.88 -0.56 -10.37
N THR A 76 1.63 -0.58 -9.90
CA THR A 76 0.77 -1.77 -9.96
C THR A 76 0.18 -2.01 -11.35
N CYS A 77 -0.23 -0.96 -12.06
CA CYS A 77 -0.78 -1.05 -13.40
C CYS A 77 0.29 -1.14 -14.51
N GLY A 78 1.51 -0.66 -14.24
CA GLY A 78 2.59 -0.55 -15.21
C GLY A 78 3.51 -1.77 -15.30
N LEU A 79 3.41 -2.73 -14.37
CA LEU A 79 4.21 -3.95 -14.41
C LEU A 79 3.68 -4.89 -15.51
N PRO A 80 4.50 -5.28 -16.50
CA PRO A 80 4.05 -6.25 -17.50
C PRO A 80 3.70 -7.59 -16.85
N PRO A 81 2.63 -8.27 -17.32
CA PRO A 81 2.20 -9.52 -16.71
C PRO A 81 3.17 -10.68 -17.01
N HIS A 82 3.02 -11.76 -16.25
CA HIS A 82 3.69 -13.08 -16.33
C HIS A 82 5.22 -13.16 -16.12
N HIS A 83 6.04 -12.17 -16.49
CA HIS A 83 7.51 -12.24 -16.31
C HIS A 83 8.04 -11.64 -14.99
N LEU A 84 7.22 -10.80 -14.34
CA LEU A 84 7.49 -10.14 -13.05
C LEU A 84 6.70 -10.73 -11.89
N ARG A 85 5.88 -11.75 -12.16
CA ARG A 85 5.29 -12.59 -11.12
C ARG A 85 6.43 -13.34 -10.48
N PHE A 86 6.94 -12.80 -9.37
CA PHE A 86 7.75 -13.43 -8.33
C PHE A 86 8.68 -14.52 -8.84
N ALA A 87 9.99 -14.25 -8.86
CA ALA A 87 10.98 -15.25 -9.20
C ALA A 87 10.57 -16.60 -8.62
N GLU A 88 10.39 -17.62 -9.47
CA GLU A 88 10.11 -18.97 -8.98
C GLU A 88 11.16 -19.30 -7.91
N PRO A 89 10.80 -20.00 -6.83
CA PRO A 89 11.75 -20.33 -5.77
C PRO A 89 13.04 -20.90 -6.36
N GLY A 90 14.18 -20.23 -6.12
CA GLY A 90 15.49 -20.60 -6.67
C GLY A 90 15.91 -19.94 -8.00
N LYS A 91 15.08 -19.09 -8.62
CA LYS A 91 15.43 -18.30 -9.82
C LYS A 91 15.80 -16.83 -9.55
N SER A 92 15.81 -16.43 -8.29
CA SER A 92 16.32 -15.13 -7.85
C SER A 92 17.75 -15.30 -7.32
N GLU A 93 18.64 -14.39 -7.69
CA GLU A 93 19.99 -14.31 -7.11
C GLU A 93 19.99 -13.65 -5.71
N GLY A 94 18.80 -13.43 -5.13
CA GLY A 94 18.60 -12.88 -3.79
C GLY A 94 18.53 -11.35 -3.74
N PRO A 95 18.16 -10.78 -2.58
CA PRO A 95 18.03 -9.34 -2.38
C PRO A 95 19.39 -8.60 -2.42
N SER A 96 20.49 -9.27 -2.08
CA SER A 96 21.83 -8.66 -2.05
C SER A 96 22.28 -8.11 -3.41
N LYS A 97 21.93 -8.79 -4.52
CA LYS A 97 22.23 -8.29 -5.89
C LYS A 97 21.42 -7.05 -6.24
N ALA A 98 20.16 -7.00 -5.80
CA ALA A 98 19.30 -5.84 -5.98
C ALA A 98 19.84 -4.63 -5.21
N GLU A 99 20.22 -4.84 -3.95
CA GLU A 99 20.82 -3.80 -3.09
C GLU A 99 22.13 -3.27 -3.66
N ALA A 100 23.05 -4.15 -4.05
CA ALA A 100 24.34 -3.75 -4.64
C ALA A 100 24.14 -2.95 -5.94
N TRP A 101 23.16 -3.34 -6.77
CA TRP A 101 22.83 -2.59 -7.98
C TRP A 101 22.29 -1.21 -7.67
N ILE A 102 21.33 -1.10 -6.73
CA ILE A 102 20.77 0.18 -6.31
C ILE A 102 21.85 1.10 -5.74
N MET A 103 22.75 0.59 -4.91
CA MET A 103 23.85 1.38 -4.36
C MET A 103 24.77 1.92 -5.46
N SER A 104 25.14 1.08 -6.42
CA SER A 104 25.93 1.51 -7.58
C SER A 104 25.21 2.58 -8.41
N GLU A 105 23.89 2.45 -8.61
CA GLU A 105 23.12 3.48 -9.31
C GLU A 105 23.07 4.80 -8.53
N ILE A 106 22.91 4.76 -7.20
CA ILE A 106 22.93 5.96 -6.36
C ILE A 106 24.29 6.66 -6.44
N GLU A 107 25.39 5.91 -6.44
CA GLU A 107 26.75 6.45 -6.62
C GLU A 107 26.91 7.12 -7.99
N ILE A 108 26.41 6.49 -9.07
CA ILE A 108 26.45 7.06 -10.42
C ILE A 108 25.63 8.35 -10.48
N LEU A 109 24.41 8.33 -9.93
CA LEU A 109 23.54 9.50 -9.87
C LEU A 109 24.16 10.64 -9.07
N ASN A 110 24.95 10.35 -8.03
CA ASN A 110 25.61 11.35 -7.19
C ASN A 110 27.01 11.76 -7.67
N GLY A 111 27.61 11.04 -8.62
CA GLY A 111 29.02 11.12 -9.03
C GLY A 111 29.48 12.37 -9.78
N GLY A 112 28.75 13.49 -9.73
CA GLY A 112 29.22 14.81 -10.18
C GLY A 112 29.25 15.06 -11.71
N GLY A 113 28.93 14.08 -12.55
CA GLY A 113 28.64 14.30 -13.98
C GLY A 113 27.26 14.92 -14.20
N GLU A 114 26.98 15.49 -15.38
CA GLU A 114 25.60 15.88 -15.72
C GLU A 114 24.71 14.63 -15.69
N VAL A 115 23.81 14.57 -14.71
CA VAL A 115 22.81 13.49 -14.55
C VAL A 115 21.95 13.27 -15.81
N ALA A 116 21.97 14.24 -16.74
CA ALA A 116 21.33 14.18 -18.04
C ALA A 116 21.97 13.17 -19.04
N ASP A 117 23.21 12.72 -18.83
CA ASP A 117 23.95 11.86 -19.77
C ASP A 117 23.79 10.34 -19.52
N ILE A 118 22.97 9.91 -18.56
CA ILE A 118 22.73 8.48 -18.30
C ILE A 118 21.79 7.91 -19.36
N ASP A 119 22.37 7.22 -20.35
CA ASP A 119 21.62 6.46 -21.37
C ASP A 119 21.38 5.01 -20.92
N TYR A 120 20.29 4.79 -20.19
CA TYR A 120 19.85 3.46 -19.73
C TYR A 120 19.66 2.43 -20.87
N HIS A 121 19.43 2.88 -22.11
CA HIS A 121 19.22 1.98 -23.26
C HIS A 121 20.53 1.41 -23.81
N LYS A 122 21.64 2.13 -23.66
CA LYS A 122 22.96 1.71 -24.20
C LYS A 122 23.82 0.94 -23.21
N GLN A 123 23.56 1.05 -21.91
CA GLN A 123 24.52 0.57 -20.92
C GLN A 123 24.52 -0.96 -20.72
N ARG A 124 23.38 -1.67 -20.88
CA ARG A 124 23.27 -3.07 -20.37
C ARG A 124 22.24 -3.96 -21.10
N SER A 125 22.47 -5.28 -21.07
CA SER A 125 21.70 -6.30 -21.81
C SER A 125 20.32 -6.64 -21.23
N ASP A 126 19.37 -7.03 -22.07
CA ASP A 126 18.00 -7.40 -21.66
C ASP A 126 17.99 -8.55 -20.64
N ASP A 127 18.89 -9.54 -20.80
CA ASP A 127 18.99 -10.70 -19.91
C ASP A 127 19.39 -10.31 -18.48
N GLN A 128 20.33 -9.38 -18.34
CA GLN A 128 20.76 -8.88 -17.03
C GLN A 128 19.64 -8.10 -16.34
N GLU A 129 18.86 -7.33 -17.11
CA GLU A 129 17.70 -6.61 -16.58
C GLU A 129 16.64 -7.58 -16.06
N ALA A 130 16.33 -8.64 -16.83
CA ALA A 130 15.35 -9.65 -16.42
C ALA A 130 15.76 -10.39 -15.14
N ILE A 131 17.07 -10.70 -14.99
CA ILE A 131 17.62 -11.30 -13.78
C ILE A 131 17.48 -10.33 -12.59
N LEU A 132 17.85 -9.06 -12.78
CA LEU A 132 17.76 -8.06 -11.73
C LEU A 132 16.31 -7.81 -11.31
N LEU A 133 15.38 -7.70 -12.26
CA LEU A 133 13.95 -7.54 -12.01
C LEU A 133 13.40 -8.65 -11.12
N ARG A 134 13.79 -9.90 -11.35
CA ARG A 134 13.42 -11.03 -10.49
C ARG A 134 13.94 -10.89 -9.07
N SER A 135 15.13 -10.32 -8.89
CA SER A 135 15.71 -10.04 -7.57
C SER A 135 15.03 -8.85 -6.87
N VAL A 136 14.80 -7.72 -7.55
CA VAL A 136 14.18 -6.55 -6.92
C VAL A 136 12.70 -6.80 -6.57
N PHE A 137 11.98 -7.63 -7.34
CA PHE A 137 10.57 -7.95 -7.09
C PHE A 137 10.34 -9.21 -6.23
N SER A 138 11.39 -9.88 -5.73
CA SER A 138 11.20 -11.08 -4.90
C SER A 138 10.44 -10.80 -3.59
N GLY A 139 10.47 -9.55 -3.11
CA GLY A 139 9.71 -9.08 -1.94
C GLY A 139 8.37 -8.40 -2.25
N ALA A 140 7.96 -8.30 -3.52
CA ALA A 140 6.76 -7.54 -3.89
C ALA A 140 5.45 -8.18 -3.42
N GLU A 141 5.45 -9.47 -3.05
CA GLU A 141 4.29 -10.10 -2.39
C GLU A 141 4.01 -9.46 -1.02
N ASP A 142 5.05 -9.13 -0.26
CA ASP A 142 4.94 -8.51 1.06
C ASP A 142 4.50 -7.04 0.97
N PHE A 143 4.92 -6.37 -0.12
CA PHE A 143 4.56 -4.98 -0.38
C PHE A 143 3.05 -4.72 -0.31
N VAL A 144 2.23 -5.57 -0.96
CA VAL A 144 0.78 -5.34 -1.02
C VAL A 144 0.12 -5.53 0.35
N LEU A 145 0.60 -6.47 1.15
CA LEU A 145 0.10 -6.64 2.52
C LEU A 145 0.44 -5.42 3.37
N ARG A 146 1.69 -4.95 3.30
CA ARG A 146 2.13 -3.71 3.97
C ARG A 146 1.37 -2.48 3.48
N PHE A 147 1.06 -2.39 2.19
CA PHE A 147 0.21 -1.32 1.64
C PHE A 147 -1.17 -1.35 2.28
N LEU A 148 -1.82 -2.52 2.36
CA LEU A 148 -3.14 -2.63 2.99
C LEU A 148 -3.10 -2.24 4.47
N GLU A 149 -2.04 -2.60 5.21
CA GLU A 149 -1.84 -2.14 6.58
C GLU A 149 -1.76 -0.61 6.66
N ARG A 150 -1.07 0.04 5.72
CA ARG A 150 -1.03 1.51 5.63
C ARG A 150 -2.38 2.12 5.29
N VAL A 151 -3.20 1.48 4.46
CA VAL A 151 -4.58 1.94 4.20
C VAL A 151 -5.43 1.88 5.48
N PHE A 152 -5.31 0.81 6.28
CA PHE A 152 -6.00 0.75 7.56
C PHE A 152 -5.51 1.80 8.55
N GLN A 153 -4.20 2.03 8.61
CA GLN A 153 -3.63 3.08 9.44
C GLN A 153 -4.15 4.46 9.02
N PHE A 154 -4.15 4.76 7.72
CA PHE A 154 -4.72 5.99 7.18
C PHE A 154 -6.19 6.12 7.59
N ALA A 155 -7.00 5.08 7.42
CA ALA A 155 -8.40 5.09 7.81
C ALA A 155 -8.58 5.33 9.32
N SER A 156 -7.73 4.74 10.16
CA SER A 156 -7.76 4.98 11.60
C SER A 156 -7.42 6.42 11.97
N GLN A 157 -6.46 7.02 11.27
CA GLN A 157 -6.06 8.41 11.50
C GLN A 157 -7.13 9.38 10.97
N ALA A 158 -7.50 9.25 9.69
CA ALA A 158 -8.40 10.17 8.98
C ALA A 158 -9.80 10.27 9.62
N PHE A 159 -10.25 9.18 10.25
CA PHE A 159 -11.56 9.10 10.87
C PHE A 159 -11.51 9.04 12.41
N GLY A 160 -10.36 9.36 13.00
CA GLY A 160 -10.21 9.49 14.45
C GLY A 160 -10.91 10.72 15.03
N ASP A 161 -11.06 10.78 16.35
CA ASP A 161 -11.77 11.87 17.04
C ASP A 161 -10.98 13.19 17.11
N HIS A 162 -9.74 13.21 16.62
CA HIS A 162 -8.82 14.35 16.70
C HIS A 162 -8.76 15.21 15.43
N PHE A 163 -9.58 14.91 14.41
CA PHE A 163 -9.54 15.64 13.14
C PHE A 163 -10.78 16.51 12.93
N ASP A 164 -10.56 17.80 12.71
CA ASP A 164 -11.60 18.78 12.40
C ASP A 164 -12.13 18.61 10.96
N ALA A 165 -13.43 18.89 10.80
CA ALA A 165 -14.22 18.63 9.60
C ALA A 165 -14.00 19.63 8.44
N ASP A 166 -13.21 20.69 8.63
CA ASP A 166 -13.04 21.78 7.64
C ASP A 166 -12.00 21.48 6.53
N GLU A 167 -11.19 20.43 6.67
CA GLU A 167 -10.16 20.01 5.69
C GLU A 167 -10.60 18.83 4.79
N ASN A 168 -11.90 18.67 4.55
CA ASN A 168 -12.40 17.47 3.87
C ASN A 168 -11.94 17.33 2.41
N SER A 169 -11.70 18.39 1.65
CA SER A 169 -11.50 18.28 0.19
C SER A 169 -10.20 17.55 -0.21
N GLU A 170 -9.07 17.88 0.41
CA GLU A 170 -7.79 17.23 0.11
C GLU A 170 -7.74 15.80 0.66
N ARG A 171 -8.36 15.56 1.83
CA ARG A 171 -8.47 14.23 2.42
C ARG A 171 -9.40 13.33 1.60
N ASP A 172 -10.50 13.87 1.07
CA ASP A 172 -11.39 13.16 0.15
C ASP A 172 -10.67 12.79 -1.15
N MET A 173 -9.79 13.68 -1.64
CA MET A 173 -8.91 13.36 -2.77
C MET A 173 -7.90 12.26 -2.43
N ALA A 174 -7.22 12.35 -1.28
CA ALA A 174 -6.30 11.32 -0.81
C ALA A 174 -6.99 9.96 -0.63
N GLN A 175 -8.20 9.94 -0.07
CA GLN A 175 -9.02 8.74 0.06
C GLN A 175 -9.35 8.13 -1.32
N ARG A 176 -9.73 8.95 -2.30
CA ARG A 176 -9.99 8.47 -3.67
C ARG A 176 -8.75 7.84 -4.30
N ASP A 177 -7.59 8.49 -4.17
CA ASP A 177 -6.34 7.98 -4.72
C ASP A 177 -5.88 6.69 -4.00
N ILE A 178 -6.06 6.60 -2.68
CA ILE A 178 -5.84 5.36 -1.90
C ILE A 178 -6.72 4.23 -2.41
N LEU A 179 -8.02 4.47 -2.60
CA LEU A 179 -8.96 3.45 -3.05
C LEU A 179 -8.64 2.99 -4.47
N ALA A 180 -8.27 3.92 -5.37
CA ALA A 180 -7.84 3.57 -6.72
C ALA A 180 -6.58 2.69 -6.72
N ALA A 181 -5.58 3.04 -5.90
CA ALA A 181 -4.37 2.23 -5.74
C ALA A 181 -4.67 0.86 -5.12
N ALA A 182 -5.57 0.78 -4.14
CA ALA A 182 -5.98 -0.48 -3.51
C ALA A 182 -6.71 -1.41 -4.50
N GLU A 183 -7.61 -0.88 -5.33
CA GLU A 183 -8.28 -1.66 -6.37
C GLU A 183 -7.25 -2.26 -7.35
N ALA A 184 -6.32 -1.45 -7.86
CA ALA A 184 -5.26 -1.91 -8.75
C ALA A 184 -4.36 -2.97 -8.10
N CYS A 185 -4.01 -2.79 -6.82
CA CYS A 185 -3.31 -3.80 -6.02
C CYS A 185 -4.08 -5.12 -6.02
N PHE A 186 -5.35 -5.14 -5.61
CA PHE A 186 -6.13 -6.38 -5.55
C PHE A 186 -6.26 -7.08 -6.91
N MET A 187 -6.45 -6.32 -7.99
CA MET A 187 -6.57 -6.86 -9.34
C MET A 187 -5.25 -7.43 -9.90
N SER A 188 -4.11 -6.96 -9.39
CA SER A 188 -2.78 -7.44 -9.82
C SER A 188 -2.26 -8.65 -9.04
N LEU A 189 -2.86 -8.97 -7.89
CA LEU A 189 -2.40 -10.06 -7.02
C LEU A 189 -2.58 -11.46 -7.63
N SER A 190 -1.64 -12.36 -7.33
CA SER A 190 -1.82 -13.79 -7.59
C SER A 190 -2.94 -14.37 -6.72
N PRO A 191 -3.63 -15.46 -7.11
CA PRO A 191 -4.71 -16.04 -6.32
C PRO A 191 -4.30 -16.39 -4.88
N ARG A 192 -3.05 -16.85 -4.68
CA ARG A 192 -2.49 -17.14 -3.36
C ARG A 192 -2.39 -15.87 -2.51
N MET A 193 -1.85 -14.80 -3.08
CA MET A 193 -1.63 -13.54 -2.37
C MET A 193 -2.94 -12.79 -2.11
N LEU A 194 -3.87 -12.83 -3.06
CA LEU A 194 -5.20 -12.30 -2.86
C LEU A 194 -5.90 -12.96 -1.67
N GLY A 195 -5.78 -14.29 -1.51
CA GLY A 195 -6.31 -14.99 -0.35
C GLY A 195 -5.69 -14.54 0.99
N LYS A 196 -4.38 -14.28 1.03
CA LYS A 196 -3.71 -13.70 2.22
C LYS A 196 -4.22 -12.29 2.52
N ALA A 197 -4.30 -11.44 1.49
CA ALA A 197 -4.79 -10.07 1.60
C ALA A 197 -6.24 -10.01 2.10
N MET A 198 -7.13 -10.86 1.57
CA MET A 198 -8.50 -11.03 2.05
C MET A 198 -8.56 -11.48 3.51
N THR A 199 -7.67 -12.40 3.91
CA THR A 199 -7.61 -12.87 5.30
C THR A 199 -7.19 -11.74 6.24
N LEU A 200 -6.15 -10.98 5.89
CA LEU A 200 -5.71 -9.80 6.64
C LEU A 200 -6.85 -8.76 6.77
N LEU A 201 -7.51 -8.45 5.65
CA LEU A 201 -8.67 -7.55 5.62
C LEU A 201 -9.79 -8.05 6.55
N SER A 202 -10.10 -9.35 6.51
CA SER A 202 -11.11 -9.97 7.38
C SER A 202 -10.75 -9.93 8.88
N GLN A 203 -9.46 -9.97 9.22
CA GLN A 203 -9.01 -9.89 10.62
C GLN A 203 -9.15 -8.47 11.14
N ARG A 204 -8.70 -7.47 10.36
CA ARG A 204 -8.76 -6.05 10.73
C ARG A 204 -10.19 -5.54 10.91
N LEU A 205 -11.08 -5.97 10.02
CA LEU A 205 -12.52 -5.70 10.11
C LEU A 205 -13.13 -6.05 11.47
N LEU A 206 -12.66 -7.13 12.08
CA LEU A 206 -13.23 -7.67 13.32
C LEU A 206 -12.50 -7.21 14.58
N SER A 207 -11.24 -6.80 14.48
CA SER A 207 -10.43 -6.41 15.64
C SER A 207 -10.56 -4.94 16.00
N GLU A 208 -10.65 -4.06 15.00
CA GLU A 208 -10.61 -2.60 15.18
C GLU A 208 -11.69 -1.95 14.29
N PRO A 209 -12.99 -2.10 14.64
CA PRO A 209 -14.03 -1.42 13.91
C PRO A 209 -13.85 0.09 14.08
N ILE A 210 -13.58 0.80 12.99
CA ILE A 210 -13.57 2.27 12.93
C ILE A 210 -14.90 2.67 12.29
N PRO A 211 -15.96 2.96 13.07
CA PRO A 211 -17.32 3.11 12.51
C PRO A 211 -17.39 4.24 11.47
N LYS A 212 -16.58 5.28 11.65
CA LYS A 212 -16.45 6.42 10.74
C LYS A 212 -15.74 6.07 9.42
N ALA A 213 -14.93 5.01 9.37
CA ALA A 213 -14.23 4.54 8.16
C ALA A 213 -15.01 3.50 7.34
N ARG A 214 -16.31 3.33 7.62
CA ARG A 214 -17.18 2.31 7.02
C ARG A 214 -17.10 2.27 5.50
N ASP A 215 -17.07 3.42 4.83
CA ASP A 215 -17.11 3.47 3.37
C ASP A 215 -15.80 3.06 2.71
N ILE A 216 -14.65 3.44 3.28
CA ILE A 216 -13.35 2.93 2.84
C ILE A 216 -13.31 1.42 3.00
N ILE A 217 -13.66 0.93 4.19
CA ILE A 217 -13.65 -0.48 4.52
C ILE A 217 -14.55 -1.28 3.57
N LYS A 218 -15.78 -0.81 3.34
CA LYS A 218 -16.72 -1.42 2.40
C LYS A 218 -16.12 -1.51 1.00
N SER A 219 -15.48 -0.44 0.54
CA SER A 219 -14.84 -0.39 -0.77
C SER A 219 -13.70 -1.41 -0.86
N LEU A 220 -12.84 -1.53 0.15
CA LEU A 220 -11.76 -2.53 0.17
C LEU A 220 -12.28 -3.96 0.10
N VAL A 221 -13.35 -4.27 0.85
CA VAL A 221 -13.99 -5.60 0.80
C VAL A 221 -14.59 -5.85 -0.57
N ASP A 222 -15.31 -4.89 -1.14
CA ASP A 222 -15.87 -4.99 -2.48
C ASP A 222 -14.77 -5.26 -3.52
N TYR A 223 -13.65 -4.53 -3.48
CA TYR A 223 -12.55 -4.67 -4.43
C TYR A 223 -11.92 -6.05 -4.35
N ALA A 224 -11.65 -6.53 -3.13
CA ALA A 224 -11.11 -7.85 -2.90
C ALA A 224 -12.08 -8.93 -3.42
N VAL A 225 -13.37 -8.86 -3.05
CA VAL A 225 -14.39 -9.83 -3.47
C VAL A 225 -14.58 -9.81 -4.99
N ARG A 226 -14.57 -8.64 -5.64
CA ARG A 226 -14.63 -8.54 -7.12
C ARG A 226 -13.44 -9.23 -7.79
N ALA A 227 -12.24 -9.13 -7.21
CA ALA A 227 -11.05 -9.81 -7.73
C ALA A 227 -11.15 -11.35 -7.65
N ASN A 228 -11.83 -11.89 -6.63
CA ASN A 228 -12.15 -13.33 -6.56
C ASN A 228 -13.41 -13.61 -5.70
N PRO A 229 -14.61 -13.69 -6.33
CA PRO A 229 -15.86 -13.80 -5.58
C PRO A 229 -15.96 -15.07 -4.74
N LYS A 230 -15.52 -16.20 -5.30
CA LYS A 230 -15.56 -17.51 -4.61
C LYS A 230 -14.73 -17.47 -3.34
N LYS A 231 -13.50 -16.95 -3.41
CA LYS A 231 -12.60 -16.88 -2.26
C LYS A 231 -13.06 -15.82 -1.25
N GLY A 232 -13.61 -14.71 -1.73
CA GLY A 232 -14.22 -13.68 -0.89
C GLY A 232 -15.34 -14.24 -0.01
N VAL A 233 -16.30 -14.96 -0.61
CA VAL A 233 -17.39 -15.60 0.14
C VAL A 233 -16.86 -16.60 1.18
N GLU A 234 -15.89 -17.43 0.79
CA GLU A 234 -15.26 -18.42 1.66
C GLU A 234 -14.61 -17.79 2.90
N ILE A 235 -13.98 -16.61 2.76
CA ILE A 235 -13.27 -15.94 3.85
C ILE A 235 -14.18 -15.05 4.68
N PHE A 236 -14.95 -14.16 4.05
CA PHE A 236 -15.67 -13.09 4.76
C PHE A 236 -16.97 -13.59 5.41
N VAL A 237 -17.77 -14.41 4.72
CA VAL A 237 -19.12 -14.77 5.20
C VAL A 237 -19.07 -15.52 6.54
N PRO A 238 -18.27 -16.59 6.72
CA PRO A 238 -18.24 -17.31 7.99
C PRO A 238 -17.83 -16.42 9.16
N ARG A 239 -16.85 -15.54 8.94
CA ARG A 239 -16.33 -14.60 9.94
C ARG A 239 -17.34 -13.53 10.34
N LEU A 240 -18.05 -12.96 9.37
CA LEU A 240 -19.10 -11.98 9.63
C LEU A 240 -20.28 -12.61 10.36
N VAL A 241 -20.71 -13.82 9.97
CA VAL A 241 -21.79 -14.55 10.66
C VAL A 241 -21.41 -14.81 12.11
N GLU A 242 -20.19 -15.27 12.36
CA GLU A 242 -19.70 -15.52 13.72
C GLU A 242 -19.65 -14.23 14.55
N SER A 243 -19.13 -13.14 13.99
CA SER A 243 -19.06 -11.85 14.68
C SER A 243 -20.45 -11.32 15.02
N ILE A 244 -21.40 -11.39 14.09
CA ILE A 244 -22.79 -10.94 14.32
C ILE A 244 -23.44 -11.78 15.40
N ARG A 245 -23.26 -13.11 15.38
CA ARG A 245 -23.80 -14.00 16.43
C ARG A 245 -23.25 -13.61 17.80
N LYS A 246 -21.94 -13.46 17.91
CA LYS A 246 -21.28 -13.05 19.15
C LYS A 246 -21.80 -11.71 19.66
N GLU A 247 -21.88 -10.69 18.80
CA GLU A 247 -22.37 -9.35 19.19
C GLU A 247 -23.84 -9.39 19.64
N VAL A 248 -24.67 -10.19 18.96
CA VAL A 248 -26.06 -10.42 19.38
C VAL A 248 -26.09 -11.11 20.75
N GLU A 249 -25.36 -12.18 20.97
CA GLU A 249 -25.35 -12.88 22.26
C GLU A 249 -24.86 -12.00 23.42
N GLU A 250 -23.83 -11.19 23.20
CA GLU A 250 -23.30 -10.23 24.19
C GLU A 250 -24.36 -9.18 24.56
N ARG A 251 -24.93 -8.47 23.58
CA ARG A 251 -25.96 -7.44 23.84
C ARG A 251 -27.20 -8.01 24.53
N TRP A 252 -27.61 -9.22 24.17
CA TRP A 252 -28.75 -9.88 24.80
C TRP A 252 -28.45 -10.27 26.26
N SER A 253 -27.20 -10.63 26.56
CA SER A 253 -26.74 -10.94 27.91
C SER A 253 -26.67 -9.69 28.80
N GLU A 254 -26.13 -8.58 28.27
CA GLU A 254 -26.11 -7.26 28.93
C GLU A 254 -27.53 -6.78 29.27
N THR A 255 -28.43 -6.80 28.28
CA THR A 255 -29.84 -6.41 28.46
C THR A 255 -30.55 -7.29 29.51
N ARG A 256 -30.10 -8.53 29.71
CA ARG A 256 -30.64 -9.42 30.74
C ARG A 256 -30.06 -9.09 32.11
N ALA A 257 -28.77 -8.78 32.21
CA ALA A 257 -28.12 -8.36 33.45
C ALA A 257 -28.71 -7.03 33.97
N ASP A 258 -28.91 -6.04 33.10
CA ASP A 258 -29.53 -4.75 33.46
C ASP A 258 -30.96 -4.94 33.98
N ARG A 259 -31.73 -5.85 33.37
CA ARG A 259 -33.08 -6.19 33.84
C ARG A 259 -33.07 -6.87 35.21
N TYR A 260 -32.09 -7.71 35.52
CA TYR A 260 -31.97 -8.30 36.86
C TYR A 260 -31.55 -7.26 37.90
N ASN A 261 -30.67 -6.31 37.56
CA ASN A 261 -30.26 -5.24 38.47
C ASN A 261 -31.45 -4.31 38.82
N LEU A 262 -32.24 -3.89 37.83
CA LEU A 262 -33.45 -3.08 38.06
C LEU A 262 -34.47 -3.78 38.98
N LEU A 263 -34.67 -5.09 38.82
CA LEU A 263 -35.57 -5.88 39.66
C LEU A 263 -35.02 -6.13 41.07
N SER A 264 -33.71 -5.99 41.28
CA SER A 264 -33.05 -6.14 42.58
C SER A 264 -33.13 -4.87 43.42
N GLU A 265 -33.15 -3.70 42.77
CA GLU A 265 -33.29 -2.40 43.43
C GLU A 265 -34.74 -2.11 43.86
N ASP A 266 -35.74 -2.56 43.08
CA ASP A 266 -37.16 -2.41 43.42
C ASP A 266 -37.67 -3.42 44.49
N GLY A 267 -36.88 -4.44 44.82
CA GLY A 267 -37.22 -5.46 45.84
C GLY A 267 -36.77 -5.10 47.27
N GLY A 268 -36.19 -3.92 47.48
CA GLY A 268 -35.60 -3.48 48.75
C GLY A 268 -36.41 -2.41 49.50
N LEU A 269 -37.74 -2.57 49.60
CA LEU A 269 -38.62 -1.76 50.47
C LEU A 269 -39.48 -2.65 51.38
#